data_AF-A0ABD1M840-F1
#
_entry.id   AF-A0ABD1M840-F1
#
_cell.length_a   1.000
_cell.length_b   1.000
_cell.length_c   1.000
_cell.angle_alpha   90.00
_cell.angle_beta   90.00
_cell.angle_gamma   90.00
#
_symmetry.space_group_name_H-M   'P 1'
#
loop_
_entity.id
_entity.type
_entity.pdbx_description
1 polymer ?
#
loop_
_entity_poly.entity_id
_entity_poly.type
_entity_poly.pdbx_seq_one_letter_code
_entity_poly.pdbx_strand_id
1 'polypeptide(L)' 'MSNAQTWTNAALTNGNTCLDGYNLAVAALSLEVKRRVTDLGMLTSNTLYMITRLGDIDGR' A
#
# COMPACT_ATOMS: atom_id res chain seq x y z
N MET A 1 14.22 -3.02 11.95
CA MET A 1 13.19 -2.60 10.97
C MET A 1 12.89 -1.13 11.20
N SER A 2 13.07 -0.31 10.18
CA SER A 2 12.88 1.14 10.22
C SER A 2 11.40 1.50 10.35
N ASN A 3 11.09 2.65 10.98
CA ASN A 3 9.75 3.27 10.95
C ASN A 3 9.17 3.31 9.52
N ALA A 4 10.03 3.52 8.51
CA ALA A 4 9.64 3.52 7.11
C ALA A 4 9.03 2.16 6.68
N GLN A 5 9.67 1.04 6.99
CA GLN A 5 9.16 -0.29 6.64
C GLN A 5 7.80 -0.57 7.30
N THR A 6 7.67 -0.20 8.58
CA THR A 6 6.40 -0.35 9.33
C THR A 6 5.29 0.46 8.70
N TRP A 7 5.53 1.74 8.39
CA TRP A 7 4.52 2.61 7.80
C TRP A 7 4.16 2.23 6.36
N THR A 8 5.12 1.76 5.56
CA THR A 8 4.85 1.28 4.21
C THR A 8 4.00 0.00 4.23
N ASN A 9 4.25 -0.92 5.15
CA ASN A 9 3.37 -2.08 5.37
C ASN A 9 1.96 -1.65 5.80
N ALA A 10 1.86 -0.70 6.73
CA ALA A 10 0.56 -0.19 7.18
C ALA A 10 -0.22 0.45 6.02
N ALA A 11 0.45 1.18 5.12
CA ALA A 11 -0.17 1.78 3.94
C ALA A 11 -0.77 0.72 3.01
N LEU A 12 -0.09 -0.42 2.78
CA LEU A 12 -0.63 -1.54 2.00
C LEU A 12 -1.88 -2.14 2.67
N THR A 13 -1.81 -2.43 3.96
CA THR A 13 -2.95 -2.99 4.73
C THR A 13 -4.15 -2.05 4.67
N ASN A 14 -3.95 -0.76 4.93
CA ASN A 14 -5.02 0.24 4.89
C ASN A 14 -5.63 0.37 3.49
N GLY A 15 -4.82 0.29 2.43
CA GLY A 15 -5.29 0.27 1.05
C GLY A 15 -6.20 -0.92 0.78
N ASN A 16 -5.80 -2.13 1.20
CA ASN A 16 -6.62 -3.33 1.06
C ASN A 16 -7.94 -3.22 1.84
N THR A 17 -7.89 -2.81 3.11
CA THR A 17 -9.10 -2.62 3.93
C THR A 17 -10.04 -1.56 3.35
N CYS A 18 -9.50 -0.50 2.74
CA CYS A 18 -10.29 0.48 2.01
C CYS A 18 -11.09 -0.19 0.88
N LEU A 19 -10.44 -1.01 0.04
CA LEU A 19 -11.08 -1.73 -1.06
C LEU A 19 -12.12 -2.76 -0.58
N ASP A 20 -11.85 -3.44 0.53
CA ASP A 20 -12.80 -4.41 1.12
C ASP A 20 -14.11 -3.72 1.56
N GLY A 21 -14.01 -2.51 2.12
CA GLY A 21 -15.17 -1.69 2.50
C GLY A 21 -15.97 -1.13 1.32
N TYR A 22 -15.39 -1.12 0.10
CA TYR A 22 -16.02 -0.54 -1.10
C TYR A 22 -17.05 -1.44 -1.79
N ASN A 23 -17.12 -2.73 -1.45
CA ASN A 23 -18.11 -3.66 -2.02
C ASN A 23 -19.58 -3.28 -1.72
N LEU A 24 -19.83 -2.20 -0.96
CA LEU A 24 -21.15 -1.74 -0.52
C LEU A 24 -21.56 -0.35 -1.07
N ALA A 25 -20.76 0.31 -1.93
CA ALA A 25 -20.96 1.73 -2.32
C ALA A 25 -21.24 1.97 -3.83
N VAL A 26 -21.92 3.10 -4.12
CA VAL A 26 -22.42 3.57 -5.44
C VAL A 26 -21.37 3.49 -6.56
N ALA A 27 -21.75 2.89 -7.71
CA ALA A 27 -20.88 2.30 -8.72
C ALA A 27 -19.83 3.20 -9.42
N ALA A 28 -20.06 4.51 -9.56
CA ALA A 28 -19.17 5.37 -10.35
C ALA A 28 -18.02 5.95 -9.51
N LEU A 29 -18.33 6.50 -8.33
CA LEU A 29 -17.30 6.98 -7.40
C LEU A 29 -16.44 5.82 -6.90
N SER A 30 -17.04 4.63 -6.74
CA SER A 30 -16.34 3.44 -6.27
C SER A 30 -15.30 2.91 -7.27
N LEU A 31 -15.52 3.06 -8.58
CA LEU A 31 -14.56 2.60 -9.58
C LEU A 31 -13.28 3.45 -9.60
N GLU A 32 -13.41 4.77 -9.55
CA GLU A 32 -12.23 5.66 -9.58
C GLU A 32 -11.42 5.54 -8.28
N VAL A 33 -12.07 5.41 -7.12
CA VAL A 33 -11.36 5.16 -5.86
C VAL A 33 -10.66 3.81 -5.88
N LYS A 34 -11.32 2.75 -6.36
CA LYS A 34 -10.70 1.43 -6.51
C LYS A 34 -9.44 1.51 -7.36
N ARG A 35 -9.52 2.17 -8.53
CA ARG A 35 -8.39 2.35 -9.44
C ARG A 35 -7.22 3.06 -8.75
N ARG A 36 -7.47 4.20 -8.10
CA ARG A 36 -6.43 4.98 -7.41
C ARG A 36 -5.79 4.23 -6.25
N VAL A 37 -6.57 3.51 -5.45
CA VAL A 37 -6.06 2.75 -4.31
C VAL A 37 -5.23 1.56 -4.80
N THR A 38 -5.64 0.90 -5.89
CA THR A 38 -4.81 -0.14 -6.53
C THR A 38 -3.49 0.42 -7.06
N ASP A 39 -3.51 1.56 -7.76
CA ASP A 39 -2.30 2.23 -8.24
C ASP A 39 -1.35 2.59 -7.09
N LEU A 40 -1.91 3.13 -6.00
CA LEU A 40 -1.15 3.45 -4.79
C LEU A 40 -0.57 2.19 -4.12
N GLY A 41 -1.30 1.07 -4.13
CA GLY A 41 -0.83 -0.23 -3.65
C GLY A 41 0.41 -0.72 -4.41
N MET A 42 0.41 -0.59 -5.75
CA MET A 42 1.57 -0.95 -6.58
C MET A 42 2.81 -0.09 -6.29
N LEU A 43 2.63 1.22 -6.12
CA LEU A 43 3.74 2.12 -5.75
C LEU A 43 4.28 1.79 -4.35
N THR A 44 3.39 1.50 -3.41
CA THR A 44 3.74 1.19 -2.03
C THR A 44 4.50 -0.13 -1.92
N SER A 45 4.11 -1.18 -2.66
CA SER A 45 4.83 -2.46 -2.65
C SER A 45 6.23 -2.36 -3.27
N ASN A 46 6.39 -1.60 -4.36
CA ASN A 46 7.70 -1.29 -4.92
C ASN A 46 8.59 -0.53 -3.93
N THR A 47 8.00 0.41 -3.20
CA THR A 47 8.70 1.19 -2.16
C THR A 47 9.13 0.31 -1.00
N LEU A 48 8.25 -0.60 -0.55
CA LEU A 48 8.55 -1.57 0.51
C LEU A 48 9.74 -2.45 0.12
N TYR A 49 9.75 -2.97 -1.11
CA TYR A 49 10.87 -3.76 -1.62
C TYR A 49 12.20 -3.00 -1.52
N MET A 50 12.22 -1.74 -1.95
CA MET A 50 13.43 -0.90 -1.90
C MET A 50 13.87 -0.62 -0.46
N ILE A 51 12.93 -0.29 0.44
CA ILE A 51 13.23 -0.06 1.86
C ILE A 51 13.82 -1.32 2.51
N THR A 52 13.21 -2.48 2.25
CA THR A 52 13.71 -3.76 2.77
C THR A 52 15.12 -4.04 2.24
N ARG A 53 15.36 -3.87 0.94
CA ARG A 53 16.69 -4.05 0.34
C ARG A 53 17.74 -3.13 0.95
N LEU A 54 17.42 -1.86 1.17
CA LEU A 54 18.33 -0.89 1.77
C LEU A 54 18.64 -1.25 3.23
N GLY A 55 17.61 -1.64 4.00
CA GLY A 55 17.79 -2.09 5.39
C GLY A 55 18.65 -3.35 5.51
N ASP A 56 18.54 -4.28 4.56
CA ASP A 56 19.40 -5.47 4.49
C ASP A 56 20.86 -5.12 4.18
N ILE A 57 21.10 -4.08 3.37
CA ILE A 57 22.46 -3.59 3.06
C ILE A 57 23.08 -2.93 4.29
N ASP A 58 22.34 -2.07 5.00
CA ASP A 58 22.81 -1.38 6.21
C ASP A 58 23.11 -2.34 7.39
N GLY A 59 22.49 -3.52 7.40
CA GLY A 59 22.65 -4.53 8.44
C GLY A 59 23.84 -5.48 8.27
N ARG A 60 24.63 -5.35 7.19
CA ARG A 60 25.79 -6.20 6.86
C ARG A 60 27.11 -5.45 7.07
#